data_AF-A0A8H4NIG5-F1
#
_entry.id   AF-A0A8H4NIG5-F1
#
_cell.length_a   1.000
_cell.length_b   1.000
_cell.length_c   1.000
_cell.angle_alpha   90.00
_cell.angle_beta   90.00
_cell.angle_gamma   90.00
#
_symmetry.space_group_name_H-M   'P 1'
#
loop_
_entity.id
_entity.type
_entity.pdbx_description
1 polymer ?
#
loop_
_entity_poly.entity_id
_entity_poly.type
_entity_poly.pdbx_seq_one_letter_code
_entity_poly.pdbx_strand_id
1 'polypeptide(L)'
;MKSTIASTFLFLGLAFAQYNGQIKIKDDGCPQFVASEKSQPLGWTKGKNICADLSGLCPDGKCFMAFQALLTGTDSRTPAKIGACPTDDCSSDCQTWDVETQSNSISVDCGEFTGQHYFYLGD
;
A
#
# COMPACT_ATOMS: atom_id res chain seq x y z
N MET A 1 18.60 -40.72 -35.16
CA MET A 1 18.59 -39.92 -33.92
C MET A 1 18.13 -38.52 -34.27
N LYS A 2 16.89 -38.14 -33.95
CA LYS A 2 16.38 -36.77 -34.15
C LYS A 2 16.24 -36.13 -32.79
N SER A 3 16.98 -35.03 -32.61
CA SER A 3 17.17 -34.29 -31.37
C SER A 3 15.87 -33.62 -30.94
N THR A 4 15.40 -33.90 -29.73
CA THR A 4 14.29 -33.18 -29.11
C THR A 4 14.86 -32.00 -28.34
N ILE A 5 14.78 -30.80 -28.93
CA ILE A 5 15.05 -29.56 -28.21
C ILE A 5 13.81 -29.28 -27.37
N ALA A 6 13.86 -29.63 -26.09
CA ALA A 6 12.83 -29.27 -25.13
C ALA A 6 13.06 -27.81 -24.72
N SER A 7 12.17 -26.94 -25.18
CA SER A 7 12.09 -25.53 -24.80
C SER A 7 12.09 -25.38 -23.28
N THR A 8 13.10 -24.69 -22.77
CA THR A 8 13.16 -24.20 -21.39
C THR A 8 11.97 -23.27 -21.17
N PHE A 9 10.95 -23.74 -20.45
CA PHE A 9 9.92 -22.85 -19.89
C PHE A 9 10.61 -21.96 -18.86
N LEU A 10 10.98 -20.75 -19.27
CA LEU A 10 11.27 -19.66 -18.36
C LEU A 10 9.99 -19.38 -17.58
N PHE A 11 9.95 -19.80 -16.31
CA PHE A 11 8.97 -19.29 -15.37
C PHE A 11 9.24 -17.79 -15.23
N LEU A 12 8.39 -16.97 -15.88
CA LEU A 12 8.32 -15.54 -15.59
C LEU A 12 8.07 -15.39 -14.09
N GLY A 13 9.05 -14.81 -13.40
CA GLY A 13 8.92 -14.46 -12.00
C GLY A 13 7.72 -13.55 -11.81
N LEU A 14 6.66 -14.09 -11.22
CA LEU A 14 5.62 -13.30 -10.61
C LEU A 14 6.32 -12.50 -9.51
N ALA A 15 6.53 -11.20 -9.72
CA ALA A 15 6.96 -10.32 -8.66
C ALA A 15 5.82 -10.27 -7.64
N PHE A 16 5.87 -11.17 -6.65
CA PHE A 16 4.96 -11.13 -5.52
C PHE A 16 5.13 -9.79 -4.84
N ALA A 17 4.02 -9.15 -4.46
CA ALA A 17 4.07 -7.95 -3.64
C ALA A 17 4.90 -8.26 -2.39
N GLN A 18 5.80 -7.34 -2.08
CA GLN A 18 6.72 -7.48 -0.97
C GLN A 18 5.97 -7.36 0.36
N TYR A 19 5.05 -6.40 0.43
CA TYR A 19 4.12 -6.24 1.54
C TYR A 19 2.70 -6.33 1.02
N ASN A 20 1.82 -7.02 1.74
CA ASN A 20 0.38 -7.01 1.48
C ASN A 20 -0.37 -6.68 2.75
N GLY A 21 -1.40 -5.86 2.62
CA GLY A 21 -2.11 -5.31 3.75
C GLY A 21 -3.47 -4.77 3.38
N GLN A 22 -4.02 -4.00 4.32
CA GLN A 22 -5.30 -3.35 4.16
C GLN A 22 -5.24 -1.94 4.74
N ILE A 23 -5.86 -1.02 4.03
CA ILE A 23 -6.23 0.30 4.53
C ILE A 23 -7.61 0.15 5.17
N LYS A 24 -7.78 0.66 6.38
CA LYS A 24 -9.06 0.79 7.10
C LYS A 24 -9.42 2.26 7.20
N ILE A 25 -10.69 2.59 7.01
CA ILE A 25 -11.15 3.99 6.94
C ILE A 25 -12.42 4.15 7.76
N LYS A 26 -12.47 5.26 8.50
CA LYS A 26 -13.63 5.68 9.29
C LYS A 26 -13.83 7.18 9.18
N ASP A 27 -15.08 7.61 9.16
CA ASP A 27 -15.42 9.02 8.98
C ASP A 27 -15.18 9.80 10.30
N ASP A 28 -15.34 9.16 11.47
CA ASP A 28 -15.14 9.73 12.79
C ASP A 28 -14.18 8.93 13.69
N GLY A 29 -12.99 9.48 13.93
CA GLY A 29 -11.97 8.88 14.80
C GLY A 29 -11.27 7.65 14.20
N CYS A 30 -10.25 7.18 14.90
CA CYS A 30 -9.32 6.19 14.37
C CYS A 30 -9.98 4.83 14.09
N PRO A 31 -9.82 4.29 12.87
CA PRO A 31 -10.31 2.96 12.54
C PRO A 31 -9.59 1.86 13.31
N GLN A 32 -10.29 0.75 13.51
CA GLN A 32 -9.81 -0.50 14.09
C GLN A 32 -9.77 -1.62 13.05
N PHE A 33 -8.84 -2.56 13.18
CA PHE A 33 -8.75 -3.71 12.27
C PHE A 33 -9.82 -4.78 12.53
N VAL A 34 -11.09 -4.38 12.46
CA VAL A 34 -12.28 -5.23 12.56
C VAL A 34 -12.96 -5.38 11.19
N ALA A 35 -13.80 -6.41 11.06
CA ALA A 35 -14.42 -6.77 9.78
C ALA A 35 -15.50 -5.77 9.31
N SER A 36 -16.11 -5.01 10.22
CA SER A 36 -17.20 -4.07 9.92
C SER A 36 -16.73 -2.74 9.31
N GLU A 37 -15.43 -2.44 9.36
CA GLU A 37 -14.90 -1.19 8.85
C GLU A 37 -14.60 -1.23 7.35
N LYS A 38 -14.88 -0.10 6.69
CA LYS A 38 -14.53 0.14 5.28
C LYS A 38 -13.05 -0.18 5.08
N SER A 39 -12.72 -0.97 4.06
CA SER A 39 -11.34 -1.33 3.80
C SER A 39 -11.01 -1.55 2.34
N GLN A 40 -9.74 -1.32 2.00
CA GLN A 40 -9.17 -1.56 0.69
C GLN A 40 -7.88 -2.37 0.83
N PRO A 41 -7.73 -3.49 0.10
CA PRO A 41 -6.47 -4.20 0.07
C PRO A 41 -5.40 -3.36 -0.62
N LEU A 42 -4.16 -3.47 -0.14
CA LEU A 42 -3.01 -2.78 -0.73
C LEU A 42 -1.80 -3.70 -0.72
N GLY A 43 -1.14 -3.81 -1.87
CA GLY A 43 0.14 -4.52 -2.00
C GLY A 43 1.22 -3.57 -2.46
N TRP A 44 2.39 -3.61 -1.83
CA TRP A 44 3.55 -2.78 -2.18
C TRP A 44 4.75 -3.61 -2.59
N THR A 45 5.51 -3.11 -3.57
CA THR A 45 6.74 -3.73 -4.06
C THR A 45 7.81 -2.65 -4.18
N LYS A 46 9.03 -2.94 -3.75
CA LYS A 46 10.15 -1.99 -3.85
C LYS A 46 10.29 -1.37 -5.24
N GLY A 47 10.58 -0.07 -5.26
CA GLY A 47 10.77 0.72 -6.48
C GLY A 47 9.47 1.11 -7.16
N LYS A 48 8.32 0.90 -6.51
CA LYS A 48 7.01 1.37 -6.97
C LYS A 48 6.38 2.22 -5.88
N ASN A 49 6.14 3.49 -6.19
CA ASN A 49 5.26 4.33 -5.39
C ASN A 49 3.82 4.00 -5.75
N ILE A 50 2.94 4.04 -4.76
CA ILE A 50 1.53 3.70 -4.90
C ILE A 50 0.72 4.88 -4.42
N CYS A 51 -0.23 5.31 -5.26
CA CYS A 51 -1.22 6.32 -4.96
C CYS A 51 -2.58 5.66 -5.08
N ALA A 52 -3.05 5.09 -3.97
CA ALA A 52 -4.28 4.32 -3.94
C ALA A 52 -5.47 5.25 -3.76
N ASP A 53 -6.40 5.24 -4.71
CA ASP A 53 -7.65 5.99 -4.63
C ASP A 53 -8.51 5.49 -3.48
N LEU A 54 -8.93 6.40 -2.60
CA LEU A 54 -9.80 6.20 -1.45
C LEU A 54 -11.13 6.93 -1.62
N SER A 55 -11.41 7.61 -2.73
CA SER A 55 -12.62 8.41 -2.97
C SER A 55 -13.92 7.63 -2.74
N GLY A 56 -13.93 6.33 -3.07
CA GLY A 56 -15.08 5.45 -2.81
C GLY A 56 -15.32 5.13 -1.32
N LEU A 57 -14.30 5.27 -0.47
CA LEU A 57 -14.37 4.97 0.97
C LEU A 57 -14.41 6.25 1.83
N CYS A 58 -13.81 7.33 1.32
CA CYS A 58 -13.66 8.66 1.93
C CYS A 58 -14.04 9.76 0.90
N PRO A 59 -15.33 9.88 0.57
CA PRO A 59 -15.80 10.73 -0.54
C PRO A 59 -15.66 12.24 -0.27
N ASP A 60 -15.66 12.65 0.99
CA ASP A 60 -15.49 14.05 1.38
C ASP A 60 -14.01 14.44 1.53
N GLY A 61 -13.09 13.47 1.37
CA GLY A 61 -11.65 13.69 1.54
C GLY A 61 -11.28 14.02 2.98
N LYS A 62 -12.20 13.78 3.93
CA LYS A 62 -12.03 14.00 5.35
C LYS A 62 -12.39 12.74 6.12
N CYS A 63 -11.38 11.96 6.47
CA CYS A 63 -11.55 10.69 7.18
C CYS A 63 -10.30 10.34 7.99
N PHE A 64 -10.47 9.42 8.91
CA PHE A 64 -9.39 8.79 9.63
C PHE A 64 -9.08 7.46 8.95
N MET A 65 -7.79 7.18 8.81
CA MET A 65 -7.33 5.94 8.22
C MET A 65 -6.30 5.24 9.09
N ALA A 66 -6.26 3.92 8.98
CA ALA A 66 -5.20 3.09 9.52
C ALA A 66 -4.73 2.15 8.41
N PHE A 67 -3.46 1.78 8.44
CA PHE A 67 -2.87 0.87 7.47
C PHE A 67 -2.09 -0.20 8.23
N GLN A 68 -2.25 -1.46 7.82
CA GLN A 68 -1.38 -2.55 8.26
C GLN A 68 -1.05 -3.43 7.08
N ALA A 69 0.24 -3.72 6.90
CA ALA A 69 0.72 -4.69 5.93
C ALA A 69 1.79 -5.61 6.53
N LEU A 70 1.78 -6.85 6.06
CA LEU A 70 2.73 -7.89 6.44
C LEU A 70 3.66 -8.20 5.28
N LEU A 71 4.91 -8.52 5.61
CA LEU A 71 5.89 -9.02 4.67
C LEU A 71 5.42 -10.36 4.06
N THR A 72 5.22 -10.39 2.75
CA THR A 72 4.86 -11.59 1.98
C THR A 72 5.93 -12.02 0.98
N GLY A 73 6.89 -11.14 0.68
CA GLY A 73 8.04 -11.41 -0.18
C GLY A 73 9.30 -11.83 0.60
N THR A 74 10.38 -12.06 -0.13
CA THR A 74 11.72 -12.36 0.44
C THR A 74 12.57 -11.13 0.71
N ASP A 75 12.20 -9.98 0.15
CA ASP A 75 12.83 -8.68 0.40
C ASP A 75 12.13 -8.03 1.60
N SER A 76 12.85 -7.60 2.62
CA SER A 76 12.29 -6.99 3.84
C SER A 76 12.42 -5.45 3.88
N ARG A 77 12.85 -4.82 2.79
CA ARG A 77 12.96 -3.36 2.71
C ARG A 77 11.58 -2.70 2.65
N THR A 78 11.19 -1.94 3.65
CA THR A 78 9.91 -1.23 3.64
C THR A 78 9.92 -0.01 2.72
N PRO A 79 8.73 0.50 2.33
CA PRO A 79 8.61 1.87 1.85
C PRO A 79 9.20 2.82 2.89
N ALA A 80 9.87 3.87 2.43
CA ALA A 80 10.42 4.90 3.30
C ALA A 80 9.35 5.89 3.76
N LYS A 81 8.31 6.08 2.94
CA LYS A 81 7.35 7.16 3.06
C LYS A 81 5.92 6.66 2.92
N ILE A 82 5.05 7.26 3.71
CA ILE A 82 3.60 7.08 3.65
C ILE A 82 2.94 8.45 3.69
N GLY A 83 1.78 8.63 3.10
CA GLY A 83 1.23 9.97 2.99
C GLY A 83 -0.10 10.07 2.28
N ALA A 84 -0.46 11.30 1.96
CA ALA A 84 -1.60 11.65 1.12
C ALA A 84 -1.12 12.38 -0.13
N CYS A 85 -1.72 12.07 -1.28
CA CYS A 85 -1.51 12.78 -2.54
C CYS A 85 -2.78 13.50 -3.02
N PRO A 86 -2.64 14.69 -3.64
CA PRO A 86 -3.77 15.44 -4.18
C PRO A 86 -4.38 14.78 -5.42
N THR A 87 -3.59 13.95 -6.11
CA THR A 87 -3.92 13.25 -7.37
C THR A 87 -3.49 11.79 -7.30
N ASP A 88 -3.90 11.00 -8.29
CA ASP A 88 -3.44 9.63 -8.53
C ASP A 88 -1.96 9.55 -9.00
N ASP A 89 -1.37 10.67 -9.38
CA ASP A 89 0.05 10.78 -9.70
C ASP A 89 0.92 10.89 -8.43
N CYS A 90 1.79 9.89 -8.23
CA CYS A 90 2.76 9.85 -7.13
C CYS A 90 3.99 10.76 -7.29
N SER A 91 4.08 11.49 -8.40
CA SER A 91 5.10 12.53 -8.62
C SER A 91 4.63 13.94 -8.24
N SER A 92 3.36 14.09 -7.86
CA SER A 92 2.80 15.34 -7.33
C SER A 92 3.35 15.69 -5.94
N ASP A 93 3.10 16.91 -5.46
CA ASP A 93 3.46 17.38 -4.11
C ASP A 93 2.64 16.68 -3.02
N CYS A 94 2.92 15.40 -2.79
CA CYS A 94 2.28 14.60 -1.75
C CYS A 94 2.79 14.99 -0.37
N GLN A 95 1.87 15.05 0.60
CA GLN A 95 2.21 15.21 2.00
C GLN A 95 2.63 13.85 2.55
N THR A 96 3.92 13.67 2.84
CA THR A 96 4.47 12.39 3.29
C THR A 96 5.14 12.49 4.65
N TRP A 97 5.19 11.37 5.34
CA TRP A 97 5.82 11.17 6.64
C TRP A 97 6.68 9.89 6.55
N ASP A 98 7.74 9.83 7.37
CA ASP A 98 8.59 8.65 7.43
C ASP A 98 7.84 7.44 8.01
N VAL A 99 8.08 6.27 7.43
CA VAL A 99 7.53 5.01 7.93
C VAL A 99 8.41 4.49 9.07
N GLU A 100 7.83 4.37 10.26
CA GLU A 100 8.45 3.58 11.32
C GLU A 100 8.34 2.09 11.00
N THR A 101 9.48 1.42 10.93
CA THR A 101 9.58 0.02 10.51
C THR A 101 9.51 -0.93 11.68
N GLN A 102 8.68 -1.96 11.56
CA GLN A 102 8.73 -3.13 12.43
C GLN A 102 9.22 -4.33 11.63
N SER A 103 9.93 -5.26 12.29
CA SER A 103 10.76 -6.30 11.66
C SER A 103 10.13 -7.03 10.47
N ASN A 104 8.80 -7.23 10.47
CA ASN A 104 8.07 -7.88 9.38
C ASN A 104 6.74 -7.18 9.01
N SER A 105 6.53 -5.94 9.45
CA SER A 105 5.26 -5.24 9.25
C SER A 105 5.42 -3.74 9.10
N ILE A 106 4.46 -3.14 8.40
CA ILE A 106 4.29 -1.70 8.28
C ILE A 106 2.93 -1.38 8.89
N SER A 107 2.88 -0.38 9.76
CA SER A 107 1.63 0.07 10.35
C SER A 107 1.54 1.59 10.43
N VAL A 108 0.33 2.09 10.20
CA VAL A 108 -0.11 3.43 10.61
C VAL A 108 -1.35 3.20 11.43
N ASP A 109 -1.27 3.52 12.72
CA ASP A 109 -2.35 3.25 13.66
C ASP A 109 -3.51 4.24 13.51
N CYS A 110 -3.20 5.48 13.12
CA CYS A 110 -4.21 6.49 12.81
C CYS A 110 -3.60 7.71 12.09
N GLY A 111 -4.10 8.01 10.89
CA GLY A 111 -3.81 9.23 10.16
C GLY A 111 -5.09 9.95 9.77
N GLU A 112 -5.17 11.26 10.02
CA GLU A 112 -6.26 12.10 9.53
C GLU A 112 -5.93 12.55 8.09
N PHE A 113 -6.79 12.20 7.15
CA PHE A 113 -6.72 12.68 5.78
C PHE A 113 -7.64 13.88 5.66
N THR A 114 -7.08 15.01 5.20
CA THR A 114 -7.85 16.25 4.99
C THR A 114 -7.67 16.74 3.56
N GLY A 115 -8.77 16.78 2.81
CA GLY A 115 -8.83 17.26 1.43
C GLY A 115 -8.15 16.39 0.39
N GLN A 116 -7.70 15.17 0.72
CA GLN A 116 -6.96 14.31 -0.20
C GLN A 116 -7.58 12.91 -0.24
N HIS A 117 -7.69 12.36 -1.46
CA HIS A 117 -8.33 11.07 -1.71
C HIS A 117 -7.34 9.97 -2.08
N TYR A 118 -6.06 10.27 -2.24
CA TYR A 118 -5.07 9.28 -2.64
C TYR A 118 -4.11 9.00 -1.50
N PHE A 119 -4.00 7.73 -1.14
CA PHE A 119 -3.03 7.25 -0.17
C PHE A 119 -1.69 6.98 -0.85
N TYR A 120 -0.64 7.65 -0.39
CA TYR A 120 0.74 7.45 -0.84
C TYR A 120 1.43 6.35 -0.02
N LEU A 121 2.11 5.44 -0.72
CA LEU A 121 3.07 4.51 -0.14
C LEU A 121 4.24 4.31 -1.09
N GLY A 122 5.45 4.66 -0.66
CA GLY A 122 6.60 4.69 -1.57
C GLY A 122 7.92 4.91 -0.87
N ASP A 123 8.96 5.06 -1.69
CA ASP A 123 10.29 5.47 -1.24
C ASP A 123 10.37 7.01 -1.11
#